data_AF-A0A7S7TJJ3-F1
#
_entry.id   AF-A0A7S7TJJ3-F1
#
_cell.length_a   1.000
_cell.length_b   1.000
_cell.length_c   1.000
_cell.angle_alpha   90.00
_cell.angle_beta   90.00
_cell.angle_gamma   90.00
#
_symmetry.space_group_name_H-M   'P 1'
#
loop_
_entity.id
_entity.type
_entity.pdbx_description
1 polymer ?
#
loop_
_entity_poly.entity_id
_entity_poly.type
_entity_poly.pdbx_seq_one_letter_code
_entity_poly.pdbx_strand_id
1 'polypeptide(L)'
;MDDRRIEMTVTWPTIQAYFTDMDVEHMKRVSANWPKVMDLHDEASVLYYATQIHASVSSGRMPIGEPRWSAQMVADFLDWWKSQNPAASPIV
;
A
#
# COMPACT_ATOMS: atom_id res chain seq x y z
N MET A 1 -33.35 11.93 2.82
CA MET A 1 -32.36 11.23 3.66
C MET A 1 -31.05 11.31 2.91
N ASP A 2 -30.35 12.43 3.08
CA ASP A 2 -29.02 12.62 2.50
C ASP A 2 -28.04 11.84 3.36
N ASP A 3 -27.88 10.57 3.01
CA ASP A 3 -26.79 9.73 3.49
C ASP A 3 -25.50 10.26 2.83
N ARG A 4 -25.04 11.43 3.31
CA ARG A 4 -23.67 11.91 3.06
C ARG A 4 -22.76 10.91 3.76
N ARG A 5 -22.49 9.80 3.09
CA ARG A 5 -21.24 9.08 3.25
C ARG A 5 -20.18 10.13 3.05
N ILE A 6 -19.62 10.62 4.15
CA ILE A 6 -18.33 11.27 4.12
C ILE A 6 -17.44 10.17 3.57
N GLU A 7 -17.19 10.18 2.25
CA GLU A 7 -16.11 9.43 1.65
C GLU A 7 -14.86 9.96 2.35
N MET A 8 -14.48 9.33 3.46
CA MET A 8 -13.18 9.53 4.07
C MET A 8 -12.19 9.06 3.01
N THR A 9 -11.78 9.98 2.15
CA THR A 9 -10.79 9.71 1.12
C THR A 9 -9.55 9.23 1.85
N VAL A 10 -9.20 7.96 1.65
CA VAL A 10 -7.99 7.39 2.25
C VAL A 10 -6.81 8.20 1.73
N THR A 11 -5.99 8.71 2.63
CA THR A 11 -4.87 9.60 2.31
C THR A 11 -3.54 8.87 2.43
N TRP A 12 -2.50 9.40 1.79
CA TRP A 12 -1.16 8.86 1.92
C TRP A 12 -0.69 8.69 3.39
N PRO A 13 -0.86 9.66 4.32
CA PRO A 13 -0.51 9.45 5.72
C PRO A 13 -1.19 8.24 6.38
N THR A 14 -2.44 7.93 5.98
CA THR A 14 -3.15 6.73 6.43
C THR A 14 -2.47 5.46 5.92
N ILE A 15 -2.16 5.41 4.62
CA ILE A 15 -1.49 4.27 3.99
C ILE A 15 -0.07 4.08 4.52
N GLN A 16 0.67 5.18 4.68
CA GLN A 16 2.03 5.17 5.22
C GLN A 16 2.07 4.52 6.60
N ALA A 17 1.09 4.82 7.47
CA ALA A 17 1.00 4.28 8.83
C ALA A 17 0.70 2.76 8.88
N TYR A 18 0.28 2.14 7.77
CA TYR A 18 0.07 0.69 7.68
C TYR A 18 1.36 -0.09 7.45
N PHE A 19 2.43 0.57 7.02
CA PHE A 19 3.75 -0.04 6.93
C PHE A 19 4.48 0.13 8.26
N THR A 20 5.10 -0.94 8.74
CA THR A 20 5.95 -0.86 9.93
C THR A 20 7.37 -0.44 9.54
N ASP A 21 8.13 0.12 10.48
CA ASP A 21 9.55 0.41 10.24
C ASP A 21 10.33 -0.85 9.83
N MET A 22 9.95 -2.02 10.36
CA MET A 22 10.53 -3.31 9.97
C MET A 22 10.26 -3.62 8.49
N ASP A 23 9.06 -3.34 7.96
CA ASP A 23 8.75 -3.51 6.55
C ASP A 23 9.57 -2.57 5.68
N VAL A 24 9.68 -1.30 6.10
CA VAL A 24 10.44 -0.27 5.39
C VAL A 24 11.90 -0.68 5.30
N GLU A 25 12.51 -1.06 6.43
CA GLU A 25 13.90 -1.53 6.46
C GLU A 25 14.09 -2.79 5.61
N HIS A 26 13.17 -3.75 5.72
CA HIS A 26 13.25 -4.99 4.97
C HIS A 26 13.19 -4.73 3.46
N MET A 27 12.20 -3.95 3.01
CA MET A 27 12.01 -3.66 1.59
C MET A 27 13.15 -2.83 1.01
N LYS A 28 13.71 -1.87 1.77
CA LYS A 28 14.93 -1.15 1.35
C LYS A 28 16.11 -2.08 1.11
N ARG A 29 16.31 -3.08 1.99
CA ARG A 29 17.38 -4.07 1.84
C ARG A 29 17.15 -5.00 0.65
N VAL A 30 15.94 -5.53 0.50
CA VAL A 30 15.59 -6.47 -0.59
C VAL A 30 15.64 -5.79 -1.96
N SER A 31 15.20 -4.54 -2.05
CA SER A 31 15.14 -3.77 -3.29
C SER A 31 16.41 -2.99 -3.61
N ALA A 32 17.49 -3.14 -2.82
CA ALA A 32 18.72 -2.37 -2.98
C ALA A 32 19.34 -2.43 -4.40
N ASN A 33 19.08 -3.52 -5.14
CA ASN A 33 19.57 -3.74 -6.50
C ASN A 33 18.46 -3.72 -7.56
N TRP A 34 17.26 -3.25 -7.22
CA TRP A 34 16.15 -3.11 -8.16
C TRP A 34 16.28 -1.81 -8.97
N PRO A 35 15.52 -1.64 -10.07
CA PRO A 35 15.54 -0.39 -10.84
C PRO A 35 15.26 0.86 -10.00
N LYS A 36 14.49 0.71 -8.91
CA LYS A 36 14.27 1.73 -7.88
C LYS A 36 14.25 1.04 -6.51
N VAL A 37 14.86 1.67 -5.50
CA VAL A 37 14.72 1.18 -4.13
C VAL A 37 13.27 1.39 -3.69
N MET A 38 12.64 0.32 -3.22
CA MET A 38 11.31 0.35 -2.63
C MET A 38 11.41 0.87 -1.19
N ASP A 39 10.98 2.11 -1.01
CA ASP A 39 10.86 2.78 0.28
C ASP A 39 9.37 2.92 0.60
N LEU A 40 8.88 2.12 1.54
CA LEU A 40 7.46 2.11 1.90
C LEU A 40 7.00 3.38 2.66
N HIS A 41 7.92 4.26 3.03
CA HIS A 41 7.62 5.59 3.57
C HIS A 41 7.77 6.72 2.54
N ASP A 42 8.02 6.39 1.26
CA ASP A 42 8.03 7.36 0.15
C ASP A 42 6.82 7.13 -0.77
N GLU A 43 5.92 8.11 -0.85
CA GLU A 43 4.67 7.99 -1.63
C GLU A 43 4.94 7.65 -3.09
N ALA A 44 5.94 8.30 -3.71
CA ALA A 44 6.29 8.08 -5.10
C ALA A 44 6.88 6.67 -5.35
N SER A 45 7.62 6.13 -4.39
CA SER A 45 8.12 4.75 -4.42
C SER A 45 6.98 3.74 -4.26
N VAL A 46 6.04 3.98 -3.34
CA VAL A 46 4.85 3.13 -3.17
C VAL A 46 3.97 3.14 -4.42
N LEU A 47 3.72 4.30 -5.03
CA LEU A 47 2.95 4.39 -6.28
C LEU A 47 3.64 3.66 -7.44
N TYR A 48 4.97 3.76 -7.54
CA TYR A 48 5.75 3.04 -8.56
C TYR A 48 5.59 1.52 -8.45
N TYR A 49 5.46 1.01 -7.21
CA TYR A 49 5.34 -0.41 -6.91
C TYR A 49 3.93 -0.86 -6.51
N ALA A 50 2.91 0.00 -6.69
CA ALA A 50 1.58 -0.19 -6.09
C ALA A 50 0.93 -1.54 -6.46
N THR A 51 1.09 -1.98 -7.71
CA THR A 51 0.59 -3.28 -8.17
C THR A 51 1.20 -4.45 -7.38
N GLN A 52 2.52 -4.41 -7.13
CA GLN A 52 3.25 -5.47 -6.44
C GLN A 52 2.97 -5.46 -4.94
N ILE A 53 2.86 -4.26 -4.36
CA ILE A 53 2.49 -4.06 -2.96
C ILE A 53 1.08 -4.61 -2.74
N HIS A 54 0.09 -4.19 -3.54
CA HIS A 54 -1.29 -4.67 -3.46
C HIS A 54 -1.37 -6.21 -3.55
N ALA A 55 -0.68 -6.83 -4.53
CA ALA A 55 -0.65 -8.28 -4.67
C ALA A 55 -0.04 -8.98 -3.43
N SER A 56 0.98 -8.38 -2.83
CA SER A 56 1.65 -8.93 -1.64
C SER A 56 0.79 -8.84 -0.38
N VAL A 57 0.15 -7.69 -0.13
CA VAL A 57 -0.75 -7.52 1.03
C VAL A 57 -2.05 -8.31 0.87
N SER A 58 -2.59 -8.42 -0.36
CA SER A 58 -3.81 -9.19 -0.64
C SER A 58 -3.62 -10.69 -0.46
N SER A 59 -2.43 -11.21 -0.78
CA SER A 59 -2.08 -12.62 -0.56
C SER A 59 -1.64 -12.92 0.88
N GLY A 60 -1.61 -11.90 1.75
CA GLY A 60 -1.12 -12.01 3.12
C GLY A 60 0.40 -12.28 3.20
N ARG A 61 1.16 -12.02 2.13
CA ARG A 61 2.62 -12.17 2.13
C ARG A 61 3.34 -10.96 2.73
N MET A 62 2.61 -9.87 2.95
CA MET A 62 3.09 -8.68 3.65
C MET A 62 2.17 -8.29 4.80
N PRO A 63 2.73 -7.77 5.92
CA PRO A 63 4.15 -7.58 6.21
C PRO A 63 4.87 -8.90 6.53
N ILE A 64 6.20 -8.88 6.65
CA ILE A 64 6.96 -10.07 7.11
C ILE A 64 6.81 -10.16 8.63
N GLY A 65 6.02 -11.13 9.07
CA GLY A 65 5.63 -11.31 10.48
C GLY A 65 4.14 -11.09 10.68
N GLU A 66 3.70 -11.11 11.94
CA GLU A 66 2.32 -10.79 12.32
C GLU A 66 2.29 -9.45 13.08
N PRO A 67 1.19 -8.68 13.00
CA PRO A 67 -0.04 -9.00 12.26
C PRO A 67 0.03 -8.66 10.77
N ARG A 68 -0.58 -9.52 9.94
CA ARG A 68 -0.83 -9.22 8.53
C ARG A 68 -1.77 -8.03 8.32
N TRP A 69 -1.71 -7.42 7.14
CA TRP A 69 -2.69 -6.42 6.74
C TRP A 69 -4.11 -6.99 6.82
N SER A 70 -5.00 -6.26 7.48
CA SER A 70 -6.41 -6.62 7.52
C SER A 70 -7.05 -6.43 6.16
N ALA A 71 -8.20 -7.07 5.92
CA ALA A 71 -8.97 -6.87 4.69
C ALA A 71 -9.33 -5.39 4.45
N GLN A 72 -9.56 -4.63 5.53
CA GLN A 72 -9.85 -3.20 5.45
C GLN A 72 -8.61 -2.41 4.96
N MET A 73 -7.42 -2.69 5.49
CA MET A 73 -6.18 -2.02 5.06
C MET A 73 -5.87 -2.28 3.57
N VAL A 74 -6.14 -3.50 3.10
CA VAL A 74 -5.99 -3.84 1.67
C VAL A 74 -6.98 -3.04 0.81
N ALA A 75 -8.24 -2.94 1.24
CA ALA A 75 -9.25 -2.14 0.56
C ALA A 75 -8.89 -0.66 0.54
N ASP A 76 -8.46 -0.11 1.68
CA ASP A 76 -8.04 1.29 1.83
C ASP A 76 -6.89 1.62 0.88
N PHE A 77 -5.90 0.72 0.74
CA PHE A 77 -4.80 0.89 -0.21
C PHE A 77 -5.26 0.88 -1.66
N LEU A 78 -6.18 -0.01 -2.03
CA LEU A 78 -6.72 -0.04 -3.38
C LEU A 78 -7.49 1.24 -3.71
N ASP A 79 -8.30 1.74 -2.77
CA ASP A 79 -9.09 2.95 -2.95
C ASP A 79 -8.19 4.19 -3.03
N TRP A 80 -7.19 4.30 -2.15
CA TRP A 80 -6.18 5.36 -2.25
C TRP A 80 -5.42 5.28 -3.58
N TRP A 81 -4.94 4.10 -3.98
CA TRP A 81 -4.21 3.95 -5.23
C TRP A 81 -5.04 4.35 -6.46
N LYS A 82 -6.32 3.96 -6.51
CA LYS A 82 -7.25 4.37 -7.57
C LYS A 82 -7.49 5.89 -7.58
N SER A 83 -7.49 6.54 -6.43
CA SER A 83 -7.61 8.00 -6.35
C SER A 83 -6.41 8.73 -6.97
N GLN A 84 -5.21 8.13 -6.89
CA GLN A 84 -3.98 8.68 -7.47
C GLN A 84 -3.83 8.32 -8.95
N ASN A 85 -4.31 7.13 -9.34
CA ASN A 85 -4.26 6.62 -10.70
C ASN A 85 -5.58 5.90 -11.04
N PRO A 86 -6.50 6.55 -11.78
CA PRO A 86 -7.76 5.92 -12.18
C PRO A 86 -7.60 4.67 -13.04
N ALA A 87 -6.43 4.46 -13.66
CA ALA A 87 -6.10 3.25 -14.42
C ALA A 87 -5.47 2.15 -13.54
N ALA A 88 -5.44 2.31 -12.21
CA ALA A 88 -4.96 1.30 -11.28
C ALA A 88 -5.71 -0.01 -11.48
N SER A 89 -4.96 -1.05 -11.88
CA SER A 89 -5.48 -2.39 -12.08
C SER A 89 -4.74 -3.36 -11.16
N PRO A 90 -5.38 -3.88 -10.10
CA PRO A 90 -4.78 -4.94 -9.30
C PRO A 90 -4.59 -6.19 -10.17
N ILE A 91 -3.50 -6.92 -9.92
CA ILE A 91 -3.32 -8.27 -10.48
C ILE A 91 -3.98 -9.22 -9.48
N VAL A 92 -5.02 -9.92 -9.93
CA VAL A 92 -5.73 -10.99 -9.21
C VAL A 92 -5.08 -12.35 -9.42
#